data_AF-A0A1F6XRY1-F1
#
_entry.id   AF-A0A1F6XRY1-F1
#
_cell.length_a   1.000
_cell.length_b   1.000
_cell.length_c   1.000
_cell.angle_alpha   90.00
_cell.angle_beta   90.00
_cell.angle_gamma   90.00
#
_symmetry.space_group_name_H-M   'P 1'
#
loop_
_entity.id
_entity.type
_entity.pdbx_description
1 polymer ?
#
loop_
_entity_poly.entity_id
_entity_poly.type
_entity_poly.pdbx_seq_one_letter_code
_entity_poly.pdbx_strand_id
1 'polypeptide(L)'
;MEIPIVQKTYEVYKGVVDINNHLDKRWRYSLGHSLEESVLALLDSLIMAKHAPKPIKISYLLKSMSHLEISRLKLRLFLEFKVVKNETNLFK
;
A
#
# COMPACT_ATOMS: atom_id res chain seq x y z
N MET A 1 5.11 19.82 -10.50
CA MET A 1 3.78 19.17 -10.50
C MET A 1 3.95 17.74 -10.04
N GLU A 2 3.49 17.42 -8.84
CA GLU A 2 3.42 16.04 -8.35
C GLU A 2 2.38 15.25 -9.16
N ILE A 3 2.66 13.98 -9.47
CA ILE A 3 1.64 13.13 -10.07
C ILE A 3 0.62 12.81 -8.96
N PRO A 4 -0.68 13.10 -9.14
CA PRO A 4 -1.68 12.90 -8.09
C PRO A 4 -1.70 11.46 -7.53
N ILE A 5 -1.27 10.47 -8.30
CA ILE A 5 -1.23 9.07 -7.85
C ILE A 5 -0.14 8.80 -6.79
N VAL A 6 1.06 9.40 -6.92
CA VAL A 6 2.16 9.19 -5.96
C VAL A 6 1.76 9.78 -4.61
N GLN A 7 1.19 11.00 -4.60
CA GLN A 7 0.69 11.61 -3.38
C GLN A 7 -0.43 10.78 -2.76
N LYS A 8 -1.41 10.31 -3.55
CA LYS A 8 -2.48 9.44 -3.04
C LYS A 8 -1.94 8.13 -2.44
N THR A 9 -0.96 7.50 -3.08
CA THR A 9 -0.32 6.29 -2.53
C THR A 9 0.43 6.60 -1.23
N TYR A 10 1.06 7.77 -1.12
CA TYR A 10 1.67 8.22 0.13
C TYR A 10 0.65 8.44 1.25
N GLU A 11 -0.53 8.99 0.95
CA GLU A 11 -1.63 9.07 1.92
C GLU A 11 -2.08 7.68 2.40
N VAL A 12 -2.20 6.71 1.48
CA VAL A 12 -2.48 5.31 1.84
C VAL A 12 -1.39 4.74 2.74
N TYR A 13 -0.11 5.01 2.45
CA TYR A 13 1.01 4.57 3.28
C TYR A 13 0.90 5.09 4.71
N LYS A 14 0.59 6.39 4.89
CA LYS A 14 0.35 6.96 6.22
C LYS A 14 -0.80 6.25 6.95
N GLY A 15 -1.90 5.96 6.25
CA GLY A 15 -3.01 5.19 6.81
C GLY A 15 -2.58 3.78 7.26
N VAL A 16 -1.73 3.11 6.50
CA VAL A 16 -1.17 1.79 6.87
C VAL A 16 -0.28 1.86 8.10
N VAL A 17 0.57 2.89 8.21
CA VAL A 17 1.38 3.11 9.42
C VAL A 17 0.49 3.31 10.65
N ASP A 18 -0.59 4.09 10.52
CA ASP A 18 -1.55 4.30 11.60
C ASP A 18 -2.27 3.00 12.00
N ILE A 19 -2.72 2.20 11.02
CA ILE A 19 -3.27 0.86 11.28
C ILE A 19 -2.26 0.05 12.09
N ASN A 20 -1.01 -0.02 11.64
CA ASN A 20 0.06 -0.81 12.28
C ASN A 20 0.32 -0.40 13.74
N ASN A 21 0.25 0.89 14.05
CA ASN A 21 0.39 1.40 15.42
C ASN A 21 -0.70 0.90 16.37
N HIS A 22 -1.89 0.60 15.85
CA HIS A 22 -3.04 0.12 16.63
C HIS A 22 -3.20 -1.41 16.61
N LEU A 23 -2.39 -2.14 15.83
CA LEU A 23 -2.42 -3.60 15.79
C LEU A 23 -1.77 -4.25 17.01
N ASP A 24 -2.32 -5.38 17.44
CA ASP A 24 -1.63 -6.27 18.39
C ASP A 24 -0.32 -6.80 17.82
N LYS A 25 0.62 -7.11 18.72
CA LYS A 25 2.00 -7.53 18.39
C LYS A 25 2.07 -8.60 17.30
N ARG A 26 1.21 -9.62 17.38
CA ARG A 26 1.14 -10.72 16.41
C ARG A 26 0.89 -10.22 14.98
N TRP A 27 -0.10 -9.34 14.80
CA TRP A 27 -0.52 -8.87 13.47
C TRP A 27 0.38 -7.77 12.95
N ARG A 28 0.87 -6.88 13.84
CA ARG A 28 1.82 -5.82 13.50
C ARG A 28 3.08 -6.36 12.83
N TYR A 29 3.72 -7.38 13.42
CA TYR A 29 4.96 -7.96 12.88
C TYR A 29 4.75 -9.02 11.80
N SER A 30 3.50 -9.30 11.41
CA SER A 30 3.19 -10.22 10.31
C SER A 30 2.49 -9.48 9.18
N LEU A 31 1.16 -9.48 9.17
CA LEU A 31 0.36 -8.88 8.11
C LEU A 31 0.56 -7.36 8.00
N GLY A 32 0.76 -6.67 9.13
CA GLY A 32 0.99 -5.23 9.18
C GLY A 32 2.28 -4.81 8.51
N HIS A 33 3.39 -5.37 8.95
CA HIS A 33 4.70 -5.15 8.34
C HIS A 33 4.68 -5.52 6.85
N SER A 34 4.11 -6.68 6.50
CA SER A 34 4.05 -7.12 5.11
C SER A 34 3.18 -6.24 4.21
N LEU A 35 2.13 -5.61 4.75
CA LEU A 35 1.32 -4.63 4.03
C LEU A 35 2.11 -3.33 3.82
N GLU A 36 2.78 -2.84 4.86
CA GLU A 36 3.63 -1.64 4.80
C GLU A 36 4.69 -1.76 3.70
N GLU A 37 5.40 -2.89 3.64
CA GLU A 37 6.36 -3.18 2.58
C GLU A 37 5.73 -3.21 1.17
N SER A 38 4.51 -3.71 1.03
CA SER A 38 3.83 -3.79 -0.27
C SER A 38 3.40 -2.42 -0.78
N VAL A 39 2.96 -1.54 0.14
CA VAL A 39 2.59 -0.16 -0.19
C VAL A 39 3.84 0.68 -0.50
N LEU A 40 4.96 0.45 0.20
CA LEU A 40 6.25 1.04 -0.15
C LEU A 40 6.73 0.59 -1.54
N ALA A 41 6.63 -0.70 -1.85
CA ALA A 41 6.99 -1.22 -3.18
C ALA A 41 6.10 -0.63 -4.29
N LEU A 42 4.80 -0.43 -4.01
CA LEU A 42 3.91 0.30 -4.90
C LEU A 42 4.40 1.75 -5.12
N LEU A 43 4.70 2.47 -4.05
CA LEU A 43 5.17 3.85 -4.12
C LEU A 43 6.48 3.96 -4.91
N ASP A 44 7.44 3.07 -4.65
CA ASP A 44 8.71 2.97 -5.38
C ASP A 44 8.48 2.75 -6.87
N SER A 45 7.69 1.73 -7.25
CA SER A 45 7.42 1.43 -8.66
C SER A 45 6.68 2.57 -9.40
N LEU A 46 5.81 3.35 -8.72
CA LEU A 46 5.19 4.55 -9.28
C LEU A 46 6.18 5.70 -9.47
N ILE A 47 7.10 5.90 -8.51
CA ILE A 47 8.18 6.88 -8.61
C ILE A 47 9.14 6.51 -9.73
N MET A 48 9.46 5.23 -9.90
CA MET A 48 10.27 4.74 -11.01
C MET A 48 9.55 4.98 -12.34
N ALA A 49 8.25 4.65 -12.45
CA ALA A 49 7.45 4.92 -13.66
C ALA A 49 7.37 6.41 -14.01
N LYS A 50 7.39 7.30 -13.01
CA LYS A 50 7.40 8.77 -13.20
C LYS A 50 8.67 9.23 -13.92
N HIS A 51 9.83 8.72 -13.50
CA HIS A 51 11.13 9.17 -14.03
C HIS A 51 11.64 8.30 -15.19
N ALA A 52 10.99 7.16 -15.45
CA ALA A 52 11.36 6.24 -16.51
C ALA A 52 11.17 6.83 -17.92
N PRO A 53 12.10 6.57 -18.86
CA PRO A 53 11.88 6.84 -20.27
C PRO A 53 10.73 5.97 -20.82
N LYS A 54 10.08 6.44 -21.89
CA LYS A 54 8.88 5.81 -22.50
C LYS A 54 8.98 4.29 -22.65
N PRO A 55 10.09 3.69 -23.12
CA PRO A 55 10.16 2.25 -23.36
C PRO A 55 9.99 1.39 -22.10
N ILE A 56 10.53 1.81 -20.96
CA ILE A 56 10.53 1.01 -19.72
C ILE A 56 9.44 1.44 -18.73
N LYS A 57 8.80 2.59 -18.98
CA LYS A 57 7.72 3.12 -18.14
C LYS A 57 6.57 2.12 -17.97
N ILE A 58 6.18 1.43 -19.04
CA ILE A 58 5.08 0.45 -19.01
C ILE A 58 5.40 -0.69 -18.04
N SER A 59 6.63 -1.19 -18.03
CA SER A 59 7.07 -2.26 -17.12
C SER A 59 6.93 -1.84 -15.65
N TYR A 60 7.31 -0.61 -15.31
CA TYR A 60 7.12 -0.09 -13.95
C TYR A 60 5.65 0.12 -13.58
N LEU A 61 4.80 0.53 -14.52
CA LEU A 61 3.36 0.63 -14.29
C LEU A 61 2.71 -0.75 -14.06
N LEU A 62 3.08 -1.76 -14.83
CA LEU A 62 2.62 -3.15 -14.60
C LEU A 62 3.06 -3.67 -13.23
N LYS A 63 4.31 -3.40 -12.85
CA LYS A 63 4.82 -3.72 -11.50
C LYS A 63 4.01 -3.00 -10.41
N SER A 64 3.69 -1.72 -10.62
CA SER A 64 2.84 -0.94 -9.72
C SER A 64 1.45 -1.58 -9.57
N MET A 65 0.84 -2.04 -10.66
CA MET A 65 -0.47 -2.71 -10.61
C MET A 65 -0.43 -3.98 -9.75
N SER A 66 0.60 -4.81 -9.90
CA SER A 66 0.77 -6.01 -9.08
C SER A 66 0.92 -5.68 -7.59
N HIS A 67 1.73 -4.68 -7.24
CA HIS A 67 1.88 -4.24 -5.84
C HIS A 67 0.59 -3.67 -5.25
N LEU A 68 -0.20 -2.96 -6.07
CA LEU A 68 -1.52 -2.47 -5.66
C LEU A 68 -2.48 -3.63 -5.35
N GLU A 69 -2.54 -4.64 -6.22
CA GLU A 69 -3.39 -5.81 -6.01
C GLU A 69 -3.00 -6.58 -4.74
N ILE A 70 -1.72 -6.81 -4.52
CA ILE A 70 -1.20 -7.44 -3.30
C ILE A 70 -1.59 -6.63 -2.07
N SER A 71 -1.40 -5.31 -2.10
CA SER A 71 -1.77 -4.42 -0.99
C SER A 71 -3.26 -4.47 -0.68
N ARG A 72 -4.12 -4.51 -1.71
CA ARG A 72 -5.58 -4.64 -1.57
C ARG A 72 -5.97 -5.99 -0.96
N LEU A 73 -5.35 -7.09 -1.38
CA LEU A 73 -5.60 -8.42 -0.81
C LEU A 73 -5.19 -8.48 0.66
N LYS A 74 -4.05 -7.90 1.03
CA LYS A 74 -3.62 -7.83 2.43
C LYS A 74 -4.53 -6.97 3.30
N LEU A 75 -4.99 -5.82 2.79
CA LEU A 75 -6.03 -5.01 3.45
C LEU A 75 -7.34 -5.79 3.63
N ARG A 76 -7.72 -6.63 2.65
CA ARG A 76 -8.89 -7.51 2.80
C ARG A 76 -8.69 -8.54 3.91
N LEU A 77 -7.50 -9.14 4.03
CA LEU A 77 -7.19 -10.08 5.13
C LEU A 77 -7.35 -9.43 6.52
N PHE A 78 -7.02 -8.13 6.66
CA PHE A 78 -7.25 -7.40 7.91
C PHE A 78 -8.73 -7.40 8.34
N LEU A 79 -9.63 -7.26 7.35
CA LEU A 79 -11.09 -7.29 7.56
C LEU A 79 -11.58 -8.72 7.82
N GLU A 80 -11.14 -9.69 7.02
CA GLU A 80 -11.55 -11.10 7.14
C GLU A 80 -11.17 -11.69 8.50
N PHE A 81 -9.99 -11.36 9.01
CA PHE A 81 -9.54 -11.78 10.34
C PHE A 81 -10.06 -10.88 11.48
N LYS A 82 -10.88 -9.87 11.17
CA LYS A 82 -11.42 -8.89 12.14
C LYS A 82 -10.35 -8.27 13.04
N VAL A 83 -9.17 -8.06 12.45
CA VAL A 83 -7.99 -7.57 13.17
C VAL A 83 -8.12 -6.08 13.47
N VAL A 84 -8.80 -5.35 12.59
CA VAL A 84 -9.12 -3.94 12.78
C VAL A 84 -10.52 -3.84 13.37
N LYS A 85 -10.64 -3.28 14.59
CA LYS A 85 -11.89 -3.23 15.36
C LYS A 85 -12.97 -2.30 14.76
N ASN A 86 -12.59 -1.41 13.83
CA ASN A 86 -13.49 -0.48 13.16
C ASN A 86 -13.30 -0.57 11.63
N GLU A 87 -14.16 -1.33 10.97
CA GLU A 87 -14.19 -1.48 9.51
C GLU A 87 -14.45 -0.13 8.79
N THR A 88 -15.09 0.82 9.47
CA THR A 88 -15.60 2.09 8.93
C THR A 88 -14.57 3.22 8.78
N ASN A 89 -13.36 3.06 9.33
CA ASN A 89 -12.30 4.10 9.27
C ASN A 89 -11.20 3.79 8.23
N LEU A 90 -11.22 2.63 7.58
CA LEU A 90 -10.19 2.21 6.63
C LEU A 90 -10.33 2.86 5.23
N PHE A 91 -11.47 3.49 4.94
CA PHE A 91 -11.81 4.01 3.60
C PHE A 91 -12.34 5.46 3.61
N LYS A 92 -12.16 6.22 4.69
CA LYS A 92 -12.51 7.64 4.72
C LYS A 92 -11.40 8.52 4.16
#